data_AF-A0A7C4SMR6-F1
#
_entry.id   AF-A0A7C4SMR6-F1
#
_cell.length_a   1.000
_cell.length_b   1.000
_cell.length_c   1.000
_cell.angle_alpha   90.00
_cell.angle_beta   90.00
_cell.angle_gamma   90.00
#
_symmetry.space_group_name_H-M   'P 1'
#
loop_
_entity.id
_entity.type
_entity.pdbx_description
1 polymer ?
#
loop_
_entity_poly.entity_id
_entity_poly.type
_entity_poly.pdbx_seq_one_letter_code
_entity_poly.pdbx_strand_id
1 'polypeptide(L)'
;MGDRESKSDSKRCIDPRLVIEDIIGEYGKVMEEYGGYRVEVLDHMMFPWANVFKLLLRLGHEVWVDIDGEKLIIISKPKPD
;
A
#
# COMPACT_ATOMS: atom_id res chain seq x y z
N MET A 1 38.41 -28.40 4.72
CA MET A 1 37.40 -28.61 5.77
C MET A 1 37.16 -27.28 6.47
N GLY A 2 35.98 -26.69 6.29
CA GLY A 2 35.54 -25.51 7.02
C GLY A 2 34.82 -24.48 6.15
N ASP A 3 33.83 -24.90 5.37
CA ASP A 3 32.89 -23.99 4.73
C ASP A 3 32.11 -23.26 5.83
N ARG A 4 32.39 -21.95 5.98
CA ARG A 4 31.62 -21.06 6.84
C ARG A 4 30.44 -20.56 6.00
N GLU A 5 29.32 -21.26 6.07
CA GLU A 5 28.05 -20.77 5.53
C GLU A 5 27.64 -19.50 6.29
N SER A 6 27.91 -18.36 5.65
CA SER A 6 27.34 -17.07 6.03
C SER A 6 25.84 -17.12 5.75
N LYS A 7 25.04 -17.32 6.82
CA LYS A 7 23.59 -17.13 6.78
C LYS A 7 23.30 -15.66 6.44
N SER A 8 22.96 -15.42 5.18
CA SER A 8 22.39 -14.15 4.74
C SER A 8 20.96 -14.08 5.25
N ASP A 9 20.73 -13.23 6.26
CA ASP A 9 19.40 -12.85 6.73
C ASP A 9 18.64 -12.21 5.55
N SER A 10 17.86 -13.02 4.82
CA SER A 10 16.91 -12.52 3.83
C SER A 10 15.82 -11.75 4.58
N LYS A 11 16.03 -10.44 4.78
CA LYS A 11 14.94 -9.50 5.03
C LYS A 11 13.90 -9.73 3.93
N ARG A 12 12.76 -10.33 4.30
CA ARG A 12 11.63 -10.50 3.40
C ARG A 12 11.18 -9.09 3.02
N CYS A 13 11.56 -8.64 1.83
CA CYS A 13 11.02 -7.43 1.23
C CYS A 13 9.61 -7.79 0.77
N ILE A 14 8.63 -7.66 1.68
CA ILE A 14 7.23 -7.86 1.33
C ILE A 14 6.83 -6.63 0.52
N ASP A 15 6.35 -6.85 -0.70
CA ASP A 15 5.84 -5.79 -1.55
C ASP A 15 4.69 -5.07 -0.81
N PRO A 16 4.83 -3.76 -0.52
CA PRO A 16 3.80 -3.01 0.19
C PRO A 16 2.45 -3.06 -0.54
N ARG A 17 2.44 -3.20 -1.87
CA ARG A 17 1.22 -3.38 -2.66
C ARG A 17 0.40 -4.57 -2.18
N LEU A 18 1.04 -5.72 -2.00
CA LEU A 18 0.38 -6.96 -1.55
C LEU A 18 -0.22 -6.80 -0.15
N VAL A 19 0.45 -6.04 0.72
CA VAL A 19 -0.06 -5.74 2.07
C VAL A 19 -1.29 -4.82 1.99
N ILE A 20 -1.27 -3.83 1.10
CA ILE A 20 -2.41 -2.94 0.89
C ILE A 20 -3.59 -3.73 0.31
N GLU A 21 -3.35 -4.58 -0.69
CA GLU A 21 -4.37 -5.47 -1.29
C GLU A 21 -4.98 -6.42 -0.25
N ASP A 22 -4.16 -7.04 0.61
CA ASP A 22 -4.63 -7.93 1.69
C ASP A 22 -5.52 -7.19 2.71
N ILE A 23 -5.12 -5.98 3.10
CA ILE A 23 -5.90 -5.17 4.04
C ILE A 23 -7.23 -4.76 3.42
N ILE A 24 -7.24 -4.34 2.16
CA ILE A 24 -8.44 -3.82 1.49
C ILE A 24 -9.43 -4.93 1.15
N GLY A 25 -8.94 -6.12 0.79
CA GLY A 25 -9.75 -7.24 0.36
C GLY A 25 -10.59 -6.89 -0.88
N GLU A 26 -11.86 -7.28 -0.86
CA GLU A 26 -12.80 -7.04 -1.97
C GLU A 26 -13.42 -5.63 -1.97
N TYR A 27 -13.21 -4.84 -0.91
CA TYR A 27 -13.85 -3.54 -0.74
C TYR A 27 -13.17 -2.40 -1.50
N GLY A 28 -12.08 -2.69 -2.20
CA GLY A 28 -11.34 -1.74 -3.02
C GLY A 28 -10.40 -2.41 -4.00
N LYS A 29 -9.76 -1.61 -4.85
CA LYS A 29 -8.75 -2.08 -5.82
C LYS A 29 -7.51 -1.22 -5.72
N VAL A 30 -6.34 -1.85 -5.72
CA VAL A 30 -5.04 -1.16 -5.69
C VAL A 30 -4.40 -1.21 -7.07
N MET A 31 -3.88 -0.08 -7.51
CA MET A 31 -3.10 0.08 -8.71
C MET A 31 -1.81 0.81 -8.36
N GLU A 32 -0.70 0.46 -9.01
CA GLU A 32 0.53 1.23 -8.90
C GLU A 32 0.48 2.44 -9.84
N GLU A 33 0.85 3.61 -9.33
CA GLU A 33 0.80 4.85 -10.09
C GLU A 33 2.01 5.73 -9.76
N TYR A 34 2.90 5.91 -10.76
CA TYR A 34 4.07 6.81 -10.71
C TYR A 34 4.83 6.81 -9.36
N GLY A 35 5.30 5.63 -8.94
CA GLY A 35 6.07 5.48 -7.69
C GLY A 35 5.24 5.48 -6.42
N GLY A 36 3.91 5.43 -6.54
CA GLY A 36 2.97 5.33 -5.43
C GLY A 36 1.81 4.40 -5.74
N TYR A 37 0.71 4.57 -5.01
CA TYR A 37 -0.48 3.74 -5.10
C TYR A 37 -1.71 4.57 -5.36
N ARG A 38 -2.58 4.07 -6.24
CA ARG A 38 -3.94 4.53 -6.43
C ARG A 38 -4.88 3.43 -5.94
N VAL A 39 -5.72 3.77 -4.98
CA VAL A 39 -6.73 2.87 -4.43
C VAL A 39 -8.10 3.36 -4.81
N GLU A 40 -8.87 2.54 -5.51
CA GLU A 40 -10.30 2.76 -5.79
C GLU A 40 -11.13 2.13 -4.66
N VAL A 41 -12.01 2.90 -4.05
CA VAL A 41 -12.92 2.41 -3.00
C VAL A 41 -14.21 1.92 -3.65
N LEU A 42 -14.51 0.63 -3.53
CA LEU A 42 -15.69 0.00 -4.12
C LEU A 42 -16.89 -0.01 -3.16
N ASP A 43 -16.64 -0.24 -1.87
CA ASP A 43 -17.66 -0.19 -0.81
C ASP A 43 -17.14 0.66 0.36
N HIS A 44 -17.61 1.91 0.44
CA HIS A 44 -17.13 2.86 1.45
C HIS A 44 -17.55 2.50 2.89
N MET A 45 -18.59 1.70 3.09
CA MET A 45 -19.06 1.31 4.42
C MET A 45 -18.22 0.20 5.02
N MET A 46 -17.74 -0.71 4.15
CA MET A 46 -16.90 -1.84 4.55
C MET A 46 -15.39 -1.57 4.39
N PHE A 47 -15.03 -0.52 3.65
CA PHE A 47 -13.64 -0.19 3.40
C PHE A 47 -12.84 0.07 4.71
N PRO A 48 -11.66 -0.54 4.88
CA PRO A 48 -10.88 -0.48 6.12
C PRO A 48 -10.04 0.81 6.24
N TRP A 49 -10.73 1.97 6.22
CA TRP A 49 -10.15 3.32 6.19
C TRP A 49 -8.94 3.51 7.10
N ALA A 50 -9.12 3.24 8.39
CA ALA A 50 -8.08 3.49 9.39
C ALA A 50 -6.83 2.63 9.17
N ASN A 51 -6.98 1.38 8.73
CA ASN A 51 -5.85 0.48 8.50
C ASN A 51 -5.08 0.89 7.24
N VAL A 52 -5.80 1.23 6.17
CA VAL A 52 -5.20 1.72 4.91
C VAL A 52 -4.43 3.01 5.15
N PHE A 53 -5.04 4.04 5.75
CA PHE A 53 -4.35 5.31 6.00
C PHE A 53 -3.13 5.13 6.93
N LYS A 54 -3.26 4.34 7.99
CA LYS A 54 -2.11 4.06 8.88
C LYS A 54 -0.96 3.39 8.14
N LEU A 55 -1.25 2.44 7.25
CA LEU A 55 -0.22 1.77 6.47
C LEU A 55 0.47 2.76 5.53
N LEU A 56 -0.29 3.50 4.71
CA LEU A 56 0.26 4.45 3.74
C LEU A 56 1.11 5.53 4.43
N LEU A 57 0.66 6.07 5.55
CA LEU A 57 1.42 7.06 6.32
C LEU A 57 2.67 6.45 6.97
N ARG A 58 2.64 5.18 7.40
CA ARG A 58 3.82 4.46 7.91
C ARG A 58 4.86 4.18 6.84
N LEU A 59 4.45 4.06 5.58
CA LEU A 59 5.35 3.99 4.43
C LEU A 59 6.03 5.35 4.13
N GLY A 60 5.69 6.41 4.87
CA GLY A 60 6.22 7.75 4.62
C GLY A 60 5.58 8.44 3.43
N HIS A 61 4.43 7.95 2.97
CA HIS A 61 3.72 8.56 1.86
C HIS A 61 2.89 9.77 2.32
N GLU A 62 2.71 10.73 1.42
CA GLU A 62 1.56 11.63 1.43
C GLU A 62 0.35 10.91 0.85
N VAL A 63 -0.83 11.30 1.35
CA VAL A 63 -2.10 10.68 0.96
C VAL A 63 -3.10 11.77 0.62
N TRP A 64 -3.73 11.62 -0.54
CA TRP A 64 -4.80 12.47 -1.05
C TRP A 64 -6.04 11.62 -1.26
N VAL A 65 -7.20 12.20 -1.01
CA VAL A 65 -8.48 11.59 -1.31
C VAL A 65 -9.16 12.49 -2.34
N ASP A 66 -9.62 11.88 -3.43
CA ASP A 66 -10.20 12.59 -4.55
C ASP A 66 -11.39 11.81 -5.13
N ILE A 67 -12.15 12.43 -6.01
CA ILE A 67 -13.23 11.81 -6.76
C ILE A 67 -12.85 11.82 -8.24
N ASP A 68 -12.70 10.63 -8.83
CA ASP A 68 -12.51 10.46 -10.28
C ASP A 68 -13.80 9.93 -10.91
N GLY A 69 -14.57 10.84 -11.51
CA GLY A 69 -15.93 10.56 -11.99
C GLY A 69 -16.89 10.34 -10.82
N GLU A 70 -17.39 9.11 -10.67
CA GLU A 70 -18.27 8.70 -9.55
C GLU A 70 -17.52 7.87 -8.49
N LYS A 71 -16.20 7.68 -8.67
CA LYS A 71 -15.40 6.78 -7.84
C LYS A 71 -14.60 7.56 -6.82
N LEU A 72 -14.70 7.14 -5.56
CA LEU A 72 -13.84 7.65 -4.50
C LEU A 72 -12.47 6.98 -4.61
N ILE A 73 -11.43 7.79 -4.75
CA ILE A 73 -10.05 7.31 -4.91
C ILE A 73 -9.14 7.87 -3.83
N ILE A 74 -8.18 7.04 -3.42
CA ILE A 74 -7.09 7.41 -2.52
C ILE A 74 -5.80 7.34 -3.32
N ILE A 75 -5.09 8.45 -3.43
CA ILE A 75 -3.79 8.52 -4.09
C ILE A 75 -2.74 8.63 -3.00
N SER A 76 -1.65 7.87 -3.13
CA SER A 76 -0.58 7.87 -2.16
C SER A 76 0.77 7.86 -2.85
N LYS A 77 1.68 8.76 -2.47
CA LYS A 77 3.03 8.85 -3.04
C LYS A 77 4.08 9.07 -1.96
N PRO A 78 5.30 8.52 -2.08
CA PRO A 78 6.40 8.80 -1.17
C PRO A 78 6.62 10.31 -1.05
N LYS A 79 6.87 10.79 0.18
CA LYS A 79 7.29 12.18 0.38
C LYS A 79 8.63 12.41 -0.31
N PRO A 80 8.81 13.55 -1.02
CA PRO A 80 10.14 13.99 -1.41
C PRO A 80 10.96 14.26 -0.13
N ASP A 81 12.21 13.78 -0.12
CA ASP A 81 13.20 14.09 0.94
C ASP A 81 13.51 15.60 1.02
#